data_AF-A0A915DC32-F1
#
_entry.id   AF-A0A915DC32-F1
#
_cell.length_a   1.000
_cell.length_b   1.000
_cell.length_c   1.000
_cell.angle_alpha   90.00
_cell.angle_beta   90.00
_cell.angle_gamma   90.00
#
_symmetry.space_group_name_H-M   'P 1'
#
loop_
_entity.id
_entity.type
_entity.pdbx_description
1 polymer ?
#
loop_
_entity_poly.entity_id
_entity_poly.type
_entity_poly.pdbx_seq_one_letter_code
_entity_poly.pdbx_strand_id
1 'polypeptide(L)'
;MNVPADCPQITVGNLHEGEECEFRIVVKNKAGKGIPSDPSDTIMATDINVPTKINSTMLNEIRIEKDAGINFNVNVEGGPQP
;
A
#
# COMPACT_ATOMS: atom_id res chain seq x y z
N MET A 1 -15.04 0.61 -16.50
CA MET A 1 -13.62 0.57 -16.92
C MET A 1 -13.45 -0.63 -17.84
N ASN A 2 -12.77 -0.50 -18.98
CA ASN A 2 -12.57 -1.59 -19.95
C ASN A 2 -11.06 -1.78 -20.18
N VAL A 3 -10.60 -3.02 -20.12
CA VAL A 3 -9.20 -3.40 -20.35
C VAL A 3 -9.12 -4.04 -21.74
N PRO A 4 -8.18 -3.63 -22.61
CA PRO A 4 -8.02 -4.25 -23.92
C PRO A 4 -7.38 -5.64 -23.77
N ALA A 5 -7.69 -6.56 -24.69
CA ALA A 5 -7.34 -7.98 -24.54
C ALA A 5 -5.83 -8.27 -24.66
N ASP A 6 -5.09 -7.38 -25.31
CA ASP A 6 -3.65 -7.43 -25.55
C ASP A 6 -2.83 -6.87 -24.37
N CYS A 7 -3.45 -6.12 -23.45
CA CYS A 7 -2.80 -5.58 -22.26
C CYS A 7 -3.66 -5.84 -21.02
N PRO A 8 -3.50 -7.00 -20.35
CA PRO A 8 -4.34 -7.42 -19.21
C PRO A 8 -3.96 -6.70 -17.90
N GLN A 9 -3.49 -5.46 -17.97
CA GLN A 9 -3.08 -4.66 -16.83
C GLN A 9 -3.91 -3.38 -16.74
N ILE A 10 -4.33 -3.03 -15.53
CA ILE A 10 -5.01 -1.77 -15.28
C ILE A 10 -4.72 -1.25 -13.87
N THR A 11 -4.62 0.07 -13.76
CA THR A 11 -4.51 0.78 -12.49
C THR A 11 -5.86 1.39 -12.15
N VAL A 12 -6.36 1.09 -10.96
CA VAL A 12 -7.58 1.69 -10.41
C VAL A 12 -7.16 2.83 -9.48
N GLY A 13 -7.52 4.05 -9.84
CA GLY A 13 -7.27 5.25 -9.03
C GLY A 13 -8.45 5.62 -8.14
N ASN A 14 -8.28 6.68 -7.34
CA ASN A 14 -9.28 7.24 -6.43
C ASN A 14 -9.76 6.27 -5.35
N LEU A 15 -8.86 5.41 -4.84
CA LEU A 15 -9.10 4.62 -3.64
C LEU A 15 -8.76 5.47 -2.41
N HIS A 16 -9.63 5.49 -1.40
CA HIS A 16 -9.29 6.16 -0.13
C HIS A 16 -8.52 5.21 0.78
N GLU A 17 -7.58 5.77 1.56
CA GLU A 17 -6.80 4.99 2.52
C GLU A 17 -7.71 4.30 3.55
N GLY A 18 -7.49 3.00 3.75
CA GLY A 18 -8.27 2.16 4.65
C GLY A 18 -9.53 1.54 4.04
N GLU A 19 -9.85 1.82 2.77
CA GLU A 19 -10.98 1.16 2.10
C GLU A 19 -10.64 -0.28 1.68
N GLU A 20 -11.56 -1.20 1.96
CA GLU A 20 -11.47 -2.58 1.47
C GLU A 20 -12.05 -2.68 0.06
N CYS A 21 -11.31 -3.33 -0.84
CA CYS A 21 -11.66 -3.46 -2.25
C CYS A 21 -11.60 -4.92 -2.71
N GLU A 22 -12.54 -5.28 -3.59
CA GLU A 22 -12.58 -6.55 -4.30
C GLU A 22 -12.74 -6.29 -5.80
N PHE A 23 -12.10 -7.13 -6.62
CA PHE A 23 -12.13 -6.99 -8.07
C PHE A 23 -12.84 -8.18 -8.72
N ARG A 24 -13.62 -7.90 -9.77
CA ARG A 24 -14.27 -8.92 -10.61
C ARG A 24 -14.02 -8.62 -12.08
N ILE A 25 -13.84 -9.66 -12.87
CA ILE A 25 -13.55 -9.55 -14.31
C ILE A 25 -14.80 -9.97 -15.09
N VAL A 26 -15.17 -9.17 -16.09
CA VAL A 26 -16.25 -9.49 -17.02
C VAL A 26 -15.70 -9.42 -18.45
N VAL A 27 -15.75 -10.54 -19.16
CA VAL A 27 -15.33 -10.59 -20.55
C VAL A 27 -16.45 -10.03 -21.45
N LYS A 28 -16.08 -9.23 -22.45
CA LYS A 28 -17.00 -8.75 -23.50
C LYS A 28 -16.55 -9.29 -24.85
N ASN A 29 -17.38 -10.11 -25.48
CA ASN A 29 -17.16 -10.64 -26.83
C ASN A 29 -18.24 -10.11 -27.81
N LYS A 30 -18.24 -10.61 -29.07
CA LYS A 30 -19.22 -10.20 -30.09
C LYS A 30 -20.67 -10.47 -29.68
N ALA A 31 -20.92 -11.45 -28.81
CA ALA A 31 -22.25 -11.82 -28.34
C ALA A 31 -22.71 -10.99 -27.11
N GLY A 32 -21.80 -10.25 -26.46
CA GLY A 32 -22.13 -9.37 -25.33
C GLY A 32 -21.18 -9.54 -24.14
N LYS A 33 -21.66 -9.14 -22.96
CA LYS A 33 -20.95 -9.33 -21.68
C LYS A 33 -21.22 -10.74 -21.17
N GLY A 34 -20.17 -11.44 -20.74
CA GLY A 34 -20.26 -12.74 -20.09
C GLY A 34 -20.66 -12.64 -18.61
N ILE A 35 -20.65 -13.79 -17.94
CA ILE A 35 -20.84 -13.89 -16.50
C ILE A 35 -19.59 -13.32 -15.80
N PRO A 36 -19.73 -12.53 -14.72
CA PRO A 36 -18.58 -12.10 -13.91
C PRO A 36 -17.80 -13.27 -13.33
N SER A 37 -16.49 -13.09 -13.14
CA SER A 37 -15.67 -14.01 -12.37
C SER A 37 -16.07 -14.03 -10.89
N ASP A 38 -15.53 -15.02 -10.16
CA ASP A 38 -15.45 -14.95 -8.71
C ASP A 38 -14.69 -13.68 -8.28
N PRO A 39 -15.02 -13.10 -7.11
CA PRO A 39 -14.30 -11.96 -6.57
C PRO A 39 -12.85 -12.33 -6.24
N SER A 40 -11.94 -11.35 -6.36
CA SER A 40 -10.60 -11.46 -5.79
C SER A 40 -10.67 -11.50 -4.27
N ASP A 41 -9.53 -11.81 -3.65
CA ASP A 41 -9.33 -11.54 -2.23
C ASP A 41 -9.55 -10.05 -1.93
N THR A 42 -10.03 -9.76 -0.73
CA THR A 42 -10.22 -8.40 -0.22
C THR A 42 -8.85 -7.77 0.04
N ILE A 43 -8.61 -6.59 -0.54
CA ILE A 43 -7.37 -5.83 -0.36
C ILE A 43 -7.70 -4.49 0.29
N MET A 44 -6.98 -4.15 1.35
CA MET A 44 -7.07 -2.83 1.97
C MET A 44 -6.21 -1.82 1.19
N ALA A 45 -6.84 -0.74 0.74
CA ALA A 45 -6.18 0.37 0.08
C ALA A 45 -5.22 1.05 1.06
N THR A 46 -3.94 0.79 0.88
CA THR A 46 -2.84 1.36 1.68
C THR A 46 -1.83 2.00 0.75
N ASP A 47 -1.15 3.05 1.21
CA ASP A 47 -0.07 3.64 0.45
C ASP A 47 1.13 2.68 0.45
N ILE A 48 1.42 2.08 -0.70
CA ILE A 48 2.51 1.09 -0.86
C ILE A 48 3.88 1.77 -0.81
N ASN A 49 3.95 3.09 -1.06
CA ASN A 49 5.21 3.82 -1.18
C ASN A 49 5.30 4.97 -0.17
N VAL A 50 5.15 4.63 1.11
CA VAL A 50 5.43 5.60 2.19
C VAL A 50 6.94 5.67 2.38
N PRO A 51 7.60 6.80 2.04
CA PRO A 51 9.03 6.95 2.29
C PRO A 51 9.29 6.76 3.78
N THR A 52 10.36 6.04 4.12
CA THR A 52 10.76 5.81 5.51
C THR A 52 10.97 7.16 6.21
N LYS A 53 10.03 7.52 7.09
CA LYS A 53 10.10 8.69 7.95
C LYS A 53 10.58 8.24 9.31
N ILE A 54 11.74 8.76 9.70
CA ILE A 54 12.27 8.63 11.05
C ILE A 54 11.51 9.64 11.90
N ASN A 55 10.82 9.18 12.96
CA ASN A 55 10.13 10.09 13.86
C ASN A 55 11.15 10.85 14.73
N SER A 56 11.52 12.06 14.29
CA SER A 56 12.51 12.91 14.98
C SER A 56 12.04 13.47 16.31
N THR A 57 10.75 13.33 16.64
CA THR A 57 10.18 13.75 17.94
C THR A 57 10.74 12.93 19.11
N MET A 58 11.23 11.72 18.84
CA MET A 58 11.85 10.85 19.85
C MET A 58 13.36 11.13 20.02
N LEU A 59 13.96 11.98 19.17
CA LEU A 59 15.36 12.35 19.24
C LEU A 59 15.52 13.62 20.07
N ASN A 60 15.50 13.47 21.39
CA ASN A 60 15.77 14.58 22.31
C ASN A 60 17.28 14.81 22.49
N GLU A 61 17.67 16.05 22.76
CA GLU A 61 19.04 16.38 23.15
C GLU A 61 19.35 15.76 24.52
N ILE A 62 20.38 14.92 24.60
CA ILE A 62 20.78 14.25 25.85
C ILE A 62 22.25 14.59 26.13
N ARG A 63 22.52 15.05 27.35
CA ARG A 63 23.88 15.25 27.87
C ARG A 63 24.30 14.01 28.61
N ILE A 64 25.40 13.41 28.19
CA ILE A 64 25.96 12.19 28.79
C ILE A 64 27.28 12.50 29.48
N GLU A 65 27.56 11.82 30.59
CA GLU A 65 28.88 11.83 31.20
C GLU A 65 29.86 10.95 30.41
N LYS A 66 31.16 11.18 30.61
CA LYS A 66 32.20 10.40 29.92
C LYS A 66 32.01 8.91 30.25
N ASP A 67 31.99 8.08 29.21
CA ASP A 67 31.81 6.62 29.26
C ASP A 67 30.38 6.10 29.56
N ALA A 68 29.35 6.97 29.55
CA ALA A 68 27.95 6.54 29.59
C ALA A 68 27.43 6.13 28.19
N GLY A 69 26.97 4.88 28.05
CA GLY A 69 26.31 4.40 26.84
C GLY A 69 24.86 4.90 26.74
N ILE A 70 24.40 5.20 25.52
CA ILE A 70 23.02 5.66 25.28
C ILE A 70 22.35 4.86 24.16
N ASN A 71 21.07 4.53 24.35
CA ASN A 71 20.22 3.88 23.37
C ASN A 71 19.07 4.81 23.00
N PHE A 72 18.88 5.06 21.70
CA PHE A 72 17.70 5.74 21.18
C PHE A 72 16.76 4.70 20.60
N ASN A 73 15.52 4.66 21.11
CA ASN A 73 14.46 3.91 20.48
C ASN A 73 13.72 4.85 19.54
N VAL A 74 13.88 4.65 18.23
CA VAL A 74 13.29 5.52 17.21
C VAL A 74 12.33 4.71 16.39
N ASN A 75 11.07 5.13 16.34
CA ASN A 75 10.09 4.52 15.47
C ASN A 75 10.35 4.94 14.02
N VAL A 76 10.39 3.96 13.11
CA VAL A 76 10.54 4.18 11.67
C VAL A 76 9.23 3.79 11.02
N GLU A 77 8.59 4.76 10.35
CA GLU A 77 7.35 4.54 9.59
C GLU A 77 7.71 4.49 8.11
N GLY A 78 7.38 3.40 7.40
CA GLY A 78 7.62 3.26 5.97
C GLY A 78 7.28 1.87 5.46
N GLY A 79 7.07 1.74 4.15
CA GLY A 79 6.84 0.47 3.46
C GLY A 79 7.64 0.41 2.14
N PRO A 80 7.87 -0.78 1.55
CA PRO A 80 7.48 -2.11 2.02
C PRO A 80 8.47 -2.68 3.06
N GLN A 81 7.99 -3.55 3.96
CA GLN A 81 8.87 -4.33 4.84
C GLN A 81 9.76 -5.26 3.99
N PRO A 82 11.08 -5.34 4.25
CA PRO A 82 12.01 -6.18 3.50
C PRO A 82 11.79 -7.69 3.73
#